data_AF-A0A3S1BSN6-F1
#
_entry.id   AF-A0A3S1BSN6-F1
#
_cell.length_a   1.000
_cell.length_b   1.000
_cell.length_c   1.000
_cell.angle_alpha   90.00
_cell.angle_beta   90.00
_cell.angle_gamma   90.00
#
_symmetry.space_group_name_H-M   'P 1'
#
loop_
_entity.id
_entity.type
_entity.pdbx_description
1 polymer ?
#
loop_
_entity_poly.entity_id
_entity_poly.type
_entity_poly.pdbx_seq_one_letter_code
_entity_poly.pdbx_strand_id
1 'polypeptide(L)'
;MAHAVGCIFSVFILTAAWTNGNTANAETTTSKDVMTTTTAVPTTTKLPDTCRPEFAAEKDHTMCLPDSPKLISYGVSDAEKQIIVDYHNKVRREVSTNGTDITAVVWDDNVAEVAEKLSRQCRVYHDENRNVPSYGIYIGQNVAAGYSDWVGAMGGWFGESTLYKYGEDPEKYIGPNGWAAVGHYTQMIARGVRRIGCGYAYCKSPGWTRIYTCNYAKGQGGVRWPYTEGDKCAACPDHCNNGLCDCDGLLCLNGGNLDLKTCTCKCQSIYTGTNCSELVCPESDVWYCDNKDSCEKYWNIPFECPYMCGKCKFNGTTTTTTSTTPPPPFTSYHNCTFKGHRAKPEECKGYGDKGSDSNYCESRKTTGGWDCDDCLKYSNIKTDYCPVMCGYCDPPCGMICQNGGTLDPDNCKCHCRSGYGGNLCQDDQTKTTPKAPTTPPTTPSPDNSSICPFNGQKQTPELCKGYGDRGSDSNHCKSRQITGGWDCDDCRNYYNIKTDYCPVMCGYCDPPCGMICQNKGNLDPDTCKCTCTAGFTGHLCETAV
;
A
#
# COMPACT_ATOMS: atom_id res chain seq x y z
N MET A 1 -19.93 -50.57 17.06
CA MET A 1 -20.65 -50.95 15.82
C MET A 1 -20.91 -49.67 15.04
N ALA A 2 -20.25 -49.56 13.89
CA ALA A 2 -20.34 -48.45 12.96
C ALA A 2 -21.67 -48.50 12.19
N HIS A 3 -22.23 -47.35 11.81
CA HIS A 3 -23.05 -47.22 10.60
C HIS A 3 -22.71 -45.87 9.95
N ALA A 4 -22.02 -45.97 8.81
CA ALA A 4 -21.79 -44.90 7.86
C ALA A 4 -23.00 -44.84 6.91
N VAL A 5 -23.42 -43.63 6.54
CA VAL A 5 -24.26 -43.40 5.35
C VAL A 5 -23.54 -42.36 4.51
N GLY A 6 -22.99 -42.81 3.38
CA GLY A 6 -22.32 -41.98 2.40
C GLY A 6 -23.33 -41.30 1.48
N CYS A 7 -23.11 -40.02 1.21
CA CYS A 7 -23.70 -39.32 0.07
C CYS A 7 -22.67 -39.33 -1.07
N ILE A 8 -23.08 -39.93 -2.19
CA ILE A 8 -22.32 -39.99 -3.44
C ILE A 8 -22.48 -38.64 -4.15
N PHE A 9 -21.38 -37.90 -4.33
CA PHE A 9 -21.32 -36.76 -5.25
C PHE A 9 -20.71 -37.21 -6.58
N SER A 10 -21.51 -37.18 -7.64
CA SER A 10 -21.05 -37.37 -9.01
C SER A 10 -20.44 -36.07 -9.52
N VAL A 11 -19.12 -36.05 -9.67
CA VAL A 11 -18.38 -34.97 -10.34
C VAL A 11 -18.42 -35.22 -11.85
N PHE A 12 -19.16 -34.40 -12.61
CA PHE A 12 -19.04 -34.38 -14.07
C PHE A 12 -17.93 -33.40 -14.46
N ILE A 13 -16.76 -33.95 -14.79
CA ILE A 13 -15.69 -33.23 -15.49
C ILE A 13 -15.96 -33.37 -16.99
N LEU A 14 -16.37 -32.28 -17.65
CA LEU A 14 -16.34 -32.21 -19.12
C LEU A 14 -14.97 -31.69 -19.56
N THR A 15 -14.11 -32.60 -20.00
CA THR A 15 -12.98 -32.28 -20.88
C THR A 15 -13.45 -32.30 -22.33
N ALA A 16 -13.48 -31.16 -23.01
CA ALA A 16 -13.67 -31.11 -24.47
C ALA A 16 -12.30 -31.14 -25.15
N ALA A 17 -11.95 -32.30 -25.73
CA ALA A 17 -10.81 -32.44 -26.62
C ALA A 17 -11.19 -31.95 -28.03
N TRP A 18 -10.33 -31.11 -28.60
CA TRP A 18 -10.36 -30.71 -30.01
C TRP A 18 -9.86 -31.88 -30.88
N THR A 19 -10.64 -32.26 -31.89
CA THR A 19 -10.14 -33.07 -33.02
C THR A 19 -10.59 -32.46 -34.34
N ASN A 20 -9.60 -32.17 -35.19
CA ASN A 20 -9.74 -31.74 -36.57
C ASN A 20 -10.41 -32.82 -37.43
N GLY A 21 -11.34 -32.41 -38.30
CA GLY A 21 -11.92 -33.25 -39.34
C GLY A 21 -12.32 -32.39 -40.53
N ASN A 22 -11.49 -32.42 -41.57
CA ASN A 22 -11.66 -31.74 -42.85
C ASN A 22 -12.46 -32.67 -43.79
N THR A 23 -13.44 -32.17 -44.57
CA THR A 23 -13.74 -32.59 -45.96
C THR A 23 -14.94 -31.84 -46.58
N ALA A 24 -14.62 -31.09 -47.64
CA ALA A 24 -15.24 -31.01 -48.98
C ALA A 24 -16.74 -30.62 -49.20
N ASN A 25 -16.87 -29.44 -49.85
CA ASN A 25 -17.64 -29.07 -51.06
C ASN A 25 -19.12 -29.43 -51.24
N ALA A 26 -19.94 -28.40 -51.50
CA ALA A 26 -20.66 -28.22 -52.78
C ALA A 26 -21.20 -26.77 -52.94
N GLU A 27 -21.02 -26.22 -54.14
CA GLU A 27 -21.44 -24.90 -54.61
C GLU A 27 -22.94 -24.83 -54.93
N THR A 28 -23.56 -23.63 -54.84
CA THR A 28 -24.32 -23.00 -55.96
C THR A 28 -24.73 -21.53 -55.67
N THR A 29 -24.23 -20.62 -56.52
CA THR A 29 -24.82 -19.41 -57.18
C THR A 29 -26.25 -18.98 -56.81
N THR A 30 -26.74 -17.72 -56.79
CA THR A 30 -26.43 -16.35 -57.30
C THR A 30 -27.57 -15.46 -56.73
N SER A 31 -27.44 -14.19 -56.37
CA SER A 31 -27.55 -13.01 -57.25
C SER A 31 -27.58 -11.74 -56.38
N LYS A 32 -27.00 -10.67 -56.91
CA LYS A 32 -26.98 -9.31 -56.33
C LYS A 32 -28.34 -8.64 -56.52
N ASP A 33 -28.79 -7.91 -55.51
CA ASP A 33 -29.60 -6.70 -55.71
C ASP A 33 -29.18 -5.62 -54.73
N VAL A 34 -28.84 -4.46 -55.30
CA VAL A 34 -28.50 -3.22 -54.61
C VAL A 34 -29.81 -2.47 -54.42
N MET A 35 -30.26 -2.33 -53.17
CA MET A 35 -31.30 -1.37 -52.81
C MET A 35 -30.75 -0.35 -51.81
N THR A 36 -30.66 0.87 -52.34
CA THR A 36 -30.45 2.14 -51.66
C THR A 36 -31.38 2.26 -50.46
N THR A 37 -30.83 2.33 -49.25
CA THR A 37 -31.61 2.67 -48.05
C THR A 37 -31.00 3.89 -47.39
N THR A 38 -31.81 4.94 -47.37
CA THR A 38 -31.61 6.24 -46.74
C THR A 38 -31.04 6.09 -45.32
N THR A 39 -29.91 6.75 -45.07
CA THR A 39 -29.31 6.90 -43.75
C THR A 39 -30.24 7.70 -42.85
N ALA A 40 -31.01 7.01 -42.00
CA ALA A 40 -31.59 7.61 -40.82
C ALA A 40 -30.47 7.79 -39.79
N VAL A 41 -30.21 9.05 -39.42
CA VAL A 41 -29.38 9.42 -38.27
C VAL A 41 -29.99 8.76 -37.03
N PRO A 42 -29.23 8.01 -36.21
CA PRO A 42 -29.79 7.40 -35.01
C PRO A 42 -30.15 8.50 -34.03
N THR A 43 -31.44 8.65 -33.79
CA THR A 43 -31.99 9.38 -32.64
C THR A 43 -31.40 8.81 -31.36
N THR A 44 -30.84 9.69 -30.54
CA THR A 44 -30.35 9.46 -29.18
C THR A 44 -31.26 8.51 -28.42
N THR A 45 -30.83 7.26 -28.24
CA THR A 45 -31.49 6.31 -27.34
C THR A 45 -31.46 6.90 -25.94
N LYS A 46 -32.65 7.26 -25.43
CA LYS A 46 -32.83 7.60 -24.01
C LYS A 46 -32.31 6.42 -23.19
N LEU A 47 -31.30 6.66 -22.36
CA LEU A 47 -30.74 5.65 -21.48
C LEU A 47 -31.86 5.03 -20.61
N PRO A 48 -31.77 3.73 -20.23
CA PRO A 48 -32.75 3.10 -19.36
C PRO A 48 -32.96 3.92 -18.07
N ASP A 49 -34.16 3.92 -17.49
CA ASP A 49 -34.47 4.74 -16.30
C ASP A 49 -33.56 4.44 -15.08
N THR A 50 -32.89 3.28 -15.06
CA THR A 50 -31.87 2.92 -14.05
C THR A 50 -30.47 3.46 -14.33
N CYS A 51 -30.19 3.93 -15.55
CA CYS A 51 -28.93 4.57 -15.92
C CYS A 51 -28.94 6.04 -15.50
N ARG A 52 -28.96 6.27 -14.19
CA ARG A 52 -28.96 7.63 -13.63
C ARG A 52 -27.64 8.35 -14.01
N PRO A 53 -27.64 9.70 -14.10
CA PRO A 53 -26.47 10.46 -14.55
C PRO A 53 -25.15 10.11 -13.85
N GLU A 54 -25.21 9.78 -12.56
CA GLU A 54 -24.04 9.35 -11.77
C GLU A 54 -23.41 8.04 -12.26
N PHE A 55 -24.20 7.12 -12.84
CA PHE A 55 -23.69 5.88 -13.43
C PHE A 55 -23.39 6.02 -14.92
N ALA A 56 -24.08 6.93 -15.63
CA ALA A 56 -23.85 7.16 -17.05
C ALA A 56 -22.45 7.75 -17.35
N ALA A 57 -21.82 8.36 -16.35
CA ALA A 57 -20.43 8.81 -16.42
C ALA A 57 -19.43 7.63 -16.44
N GLU A 58 -19.83 6.47 -15.94
CA GLU A 58 -19.04 5.26 -15.89
C GLU A 58 -19.27 4.42 -17.16
N LYS A 59 -18.19 4.11 -17.89
CA LYS A 59 -18.27 3.31 -19.11
C LYS A 59 -18.78 1.89 -18.78
N ASP A 60 -19.70 1.38 -19.59
CA ASP A 60 -20.23 0.01 -19.52
C ASP A 60 -20.83 -0.37 -18.14
N HIS A 61 -21.30 0.63 -17.38
CA HIS A 61 -21.82 0.43 -16.04
C HIS A 61 -23.06 -0.48 -16.02
N THR A 62 -23.12 -1.43 -15.06
CA THR A 62 -24.23 -2.40 -14.93
C THR A 62 -25.61 -1.73 -14.89
N MET A 63 -25.72 -0.60 -14.19
CA MET A 63 -26.95 0.22 -14.10
C MET A 63 -27.49 0.69 -15.45
N CYS A 64 -26.64 0.75 -16.46
CA CYS A 64 -26.96 1.23 -17.80
C CYS A 64 -27.30 0.12 -18.79
N LEU A 65 -27.24 -1.15 -18.38
CA LEU A 65 -27.71 -2.26 -19.20
C LEU A 65 -29.24 -2.25 -19.32
N PRO A 66 -29.82 -2.53 -20.50
CA PRO A 66 -31.24 -2.81 -20.59
C PRO A 66 -31.58 -4.09 -19.82
N ASP A 67 -32.79 -4.18 -19.29
CA ASP A 67 -33.23 -5.43 -18.65
C ASP A 67 -33.37 -6.56 -19.67
N SER A 68 -33.13 -7.79 -19.22
CA SER A 68 -33.31 -8.94 -20.08
C SER A 68 -34.80 -9.15 -20.42
N PRO A 69 -35.16 -9.43 -21.68
CA PRO A 69 -36.53 -9.81 -22.03
C PRO A 69 -36.96 -11.16 -21.43
N LYS A 70 -36.02 -11.89 -20.80
CA LYS A 70 -36.28 -13.14 -20.09
C LYS A 70 -36.66 -12.93 -18.63
N LEU A 71 -36.60 -11.71 -18.11
CA LEU A 71 -36.94 -11.37 -16.73
C LEU A 71 -38.43 -11.59 -16.47
N ILE A 72 -38.76 -12.25 -15.37
CA ILE A 72 -40.14 -12.51 -14.94
C ILE A 72 -40.46 -11.74 -13.67
N SER A 73 -39.59 -11.86 -12.67
CA SER A 73 -39.66 -11.12 -11.41
C SER A 73 -38.26 -10.90 -10.87
N TYR A 74 -38.12 -9.93 -9.98
CA TYR A 74 -36.89 -9.58 -9.28
C TYR A 74 -37.24 -8.91 -7.96
N GLY A 75 -36.24 -8.66 -7.12
CA GLY A 75 -36.44 -8.05 -5.82
C GLY A 75 -35.93 -8.91 -4.67
N VAL A 76 -35.45 -8.24 -3.63
CA VAL A 76 -35.10 -8.86 -2.35
C VAL A 76 -35.96 -8.20 -1.27
N SER A 77 -36.82 -8.98 -0.63
CA SER A 77 -37.69 -8.51 0.45
C SER A 77 -36.90 -8.18 1.72
N ASP A 78 -37.43 -7.36 2.61
CA ASP A 78 -36.74 -6.99 3.86
C ASP A 78 -36.43 -8.21 4.76
N ALA A 79 -37.29 -9.23 4.74
CA ALA A 79 -37.02 -10.50 5.41
C ALA A 79 -35.82 -11.22 4.80
N GLU A 80 -35.69 -11.23 3.46
CA GLU A 80 -34.52 -11.80 2.78
C GLU A 80 -33.25 -10.98 3.03
N LYS A 81 -33.34 -9.65 3.06
CA LYS A 81 -32.20 -8.79 3.43
C LYS A 81 -31.63 -9.17 4.80
N GLN A 82 -32.51 -9.38 5.78
CA GLN A 82 -32.13 -9.82 7.12
C GLN A 82 -31.50 -11.21 7.10
N ILE A 83 -32.12 -12.18 6.41
CA ILE A 83 -31.57 -13.54 6.24
C ILE A 83 -30.16 -13.50 5.64
N ILE A 84 -29.94 -12.66 4.63
CA ILE A 84 -28.65 -12.51 3.96
C ILE A 84 -27.60 -11.98 4.94
N VAL A 85 -27.89 -10.88 5.64
CA VAL A 85 -26.96 -10.27 6.61
C VAL A 85 -26.65 -11.25 7.75
N ASP A 86 -27.66 -11.90 8.30
CA ASP A 86 -27.50 -12.85 9.41
C ASP A 86 -26.67 -14.05 9.00
N TYR A 87 -26.91 -14.61 7.82
CA TYR A 87 -26.14 -15.73 7.30
C TYR A 87 -24.67 -15.35 7.10
N HIS A 88 -24.39 -14.19 6.51
CA HIS A 88 -23.01 -13.71 6.34
C HIS A 88 -22.32 -13.51 7.68
N ASN A 89 -22.97 -12.84 8.64
CA ASN A 89 -22.39 -12.63 9.96
C ASN A 89 -22.24 -13.93 10.75
N LYS A 90 -23.11 -14.93 10.54
CA LYS A 90 -22.93 -16.28 11.09
C LYS A 90 -21.66 -16.92 10.54
N VAL A 91 -21.52 -17.03 9.22
CA VAL A 91 -20.35 -17.64 8.56
C VAL A 91 -19.05 -16.95 8.98
N ARG A 92 -19.07 -15.62 9.11
CA ARG A 92 -17.90 -14.83 9.54
C ARG A 92 -17.45 -15.13 10.98
N ARG A 93 -18.34 -15.63 11.85
CA ARG A 93 -18.01 -16.08 13.21
C ARG A 93 -17.49 -17.53 13.25
N GLU A 94 -17.83 -18.32 12.24
CA GLU A 94 -17.59 -19.77 12.13
C GLU A 94 -16.38 -20.11 11.23
N VAL A 95 -15.48 -19.15 11.01
CA VAL A 95 -14.24 -19.37 10.28
C VAL A 95 -13.35 -20.45 10.91
N SER A 96 -12.60 -21.18 10.08
CA SER A 96 -11.80 -22.33 10.50
C SER A 96 -10.62 -21.99 11.41
N THR A 97 -10.04 -20.80 11.25
CA THR A 97 -9.06 -20.22 12.17
C THR A 97 -9.61 -18.88 12.70
N ASN A 98 -9.34 -18.56 13.96
CA ASN A 98 -9.81 -17.29 14.52
C ASN A 98 -9.16 -16.11 13.78
N GLY A 99 -9.91 -15.01 13.65
CA GLY A 99 -9.43 -13.79 13.01
C GLY A 99 -9.58 -12.56 13.90
N THR A 100 -8.55 -11.72 13.90
CA THR A 100 -8.46 -10.51 14.72
C THR A 100 -9.30 -9.35 14.21
N ASP A 101 -9.56 -9.29 12.89
CA ASP A 101 -10.06 -8.12 12.16
C ASP A 101 -11.28 -8.42 11.27
N ILE A 102 -12.01 -9.51 11.55
CA ILE A 102 -13.22 -9.88 10.82
C ILE A 102 -14.37 -8.96 11.27
N THR A 103 -14.86 -8.13 10.37
CA THR A 103 -15.90 -7.14 10.65
C THR A 103 -17.31 -7.70 10.55
N ALA A 104 -18.28 -7.18 11.32
CA ALA A 104 -19.69 -7.38 11.01
C ALA A 104 -20.05 -6.71 9.67
N VAL A 105 -21.00 -7.30 8.95
CA VAL A 105 -21.59 -6.71 7.73
C VAL A 105 -23.00 -6.22 8.01
N VAL A 106 -23.38 -5.11 7.37
CA VAL A 106 -24.75 -4.58 7.36
C VAL A 106 -25.26 -4.46 5.92
N TRP A 107 -26.58 -4.35 5.76
CA TRP A 107 -27.19 -4.16 4.44
C TRP A 107 -26.92 -2.75 3.89
N ASP A 108 -26.78 -2.64 2.57
CA ASP A 108 -26.63 -1.37 1.85
C ASP A 108 -27.40 -1.38 0.53
N ASP A 109 -28.43 -0.53 0.44
CA ASP A 109 -29.32 -0.46 -0.72
C ASP A 109 -28.62 0.07 -1.99
N ASN A 110 -27.60 0.93 -1.88
CA ASN A 110 -26.87 1.42 -3.06
C ASN A 110 -26.08 0.28 -3.72
N VAL A 111 -25.50 -0.59 -2.89
CA VAL A 111 -24.77 -1.79 -3.35
C VAL A 111 -25.76 -2.82 -3.92
N ALA A 112 -26.92 -2.96 -3.28
CA ALA A 112 -27.97 -3.91 -3.67
C ALA A 112 -28.59 -3.56 -5.02
N GLU A 113 -28.82 -2.27 -5.29
CA GLU A 113 -29.39 -1.81 -6.56
C GLU A 113 -28.55 -2.27 -7.76
N VAL A 114 -27.22 -2.13 -7.66
CA VAL A 114 -26.28 -2.58 -8.71
C VAL A 114 -26.28 -4.11 -8.84
N ALA A 115 -26.31 -4.84 -7.72
CA ALA A 115 -26.35 -6.30 -7.71
C ALA A 115 -27.65 -6.84 -8.35
N GLU A 116 -28.80 -6.25 -8.04
CA GLU A 116 -30.10 -6.59 -8.62
C GLU A 116 -30.12 -6.33 -10.12
N LYS A 117 -29.52 -5.21 -10.56
CA LYS A 117 -29.44 -4.92 -11.98
C LYS A 117 -28.66 -5.97 -12.76
N LEU A 118 -27.59 -6.54 -12.19
CA LEU A 118 -26.90 -7.68 -12.78
C LEU A 118 -27.80 -8.92 -12.85
N SER A 119 -28.50 -9.25 -11.77
CA SER A 119 -29.41 -10.41 -11.76
C SER A 119 -30.49 -10.29 -12.86
N ARG A 120 -30.99 -9.07 -13.10
CA ARG A 120 -31.98 -8.74 -14.15
C ARG A 120 -31.49 -9.00 -15.59
N GLN A 121 -30.20 -9.28 -15.78
CA GLN A 121 -29.64 -9.68 -17.07
C GLN A 121 -29.94 -11.14 -17.44
N CYS A 122 -30.44 -11.93 -16.49
CA CYS A 122 -30.82 -13.32 -16.70
C CYS A 122 -29.68 -14.20 -17.27
N ARG A 123 -28.46 -13.95 -16.81
CA ARG A 123 -27.23 -14.66 -17.17
C ARG A 123 -26.35 -14.79 -15.93
N VAL A 124 -25.59 -15.89 -15.85
CA VAL A 124 -24.64 -16.12 -14.76
C VAL A 124 -23.26 -15.69 -15.25
N TYR A 125 -22.81 -14.51 -14.81
CA TYR A 125 -21.51 -13.94 -15.14
C TYR A 125 -21.19 -12.81 -14.15
N HIS A 126 -19.93 -12.39 -14.11
CA HIS A 126 -19.54 -11.17 -13.40
C HIS A 126 -19.56 -9.98 -14.36
N ASP A 127 -20.19 -8.88 -13.95
CA ASP A 127 -20.08 -7.61 -14.69
C ASP A 127 -18.64 -7.04 -14.66
N GLU A 128 -18.35 -6.16 -15.62
CA GLU A 128 -17.09 -5.44 -15.71
C GLU A 128 -17.08 -4.19 -14.83
N ASN A 129 -18.24 -3.55 -14.64
CA ASN A 129 -18.38 -2.31 -13.87
C ASN A 129 -19.62 -2.31 -12.96
N ARG A 130 -19.35 -2.40 -11.66
CA ARG A 130 -20.30 -2.41 -10.53
C ARG A 130 -19.96 -1.35 -9.49
N ASN A 131 -19.28 -0.29 -9.90
CA ASN A 131 -18.88 0.77 -9.00
C ASN A 131 -20.12 1.45 -8.40
N VAL A 132 -20.04 1.87 -7.15
CA VAL A 132 -20.97 2.85 -6.61
C VAL A 132 -20.22 4.18 -6.67
N PRO A 133 -20.56 5.11 -7.59
CA PRO A 133 -19.73 6.28 -7.89
C PRO A 133 -19.35 7.12 -6.66
N SER A 134 -20.25 7.20 -5.68
CA SER A 134 -20.03 7.94 -4.43
C SER A 134 -19.09 7.24 -3.44
N TYR A 135 -18.74 5.97 -3.66
CA TYR A 135 -17.98 5.20 -2.67
C TYR A 135 -16.48 5.28 -2.89
N GLY A 136 -16.01 5.35 -4.14
CA GLY A 136 -14.58 5.36 -4.43
C GLY A 136 -13.85 4.13 -3.86
N ILE A 137 -14.52 2.99 -3.82
CA ILE A 137 -13.98 1.71 -3.37
C ILE A 137 -14.24 0.63 -4.43
N TYR A 138 -13.35 -0.36 -4.48
CA TYR A 138 -13.55 -1.54 -5.31
C TYR A 138 -14.64 -2.45 -4.71
N ILE A 139 -15.64 -2.83 -5.52
CA ILE A 139 -16.80 -3.63 -5.12
C ILE A 139 -16.59 -5.10 -5.48
N GLY A 140 -16.66 -5.99 -4.49
CA GLY A 140 -16.61 -7.44 -4.68
C GLY A 140 -17.94 -8.02 -5.15
N GLN A 141 -17.96 -9.24 -5.67
CA GLN A 141 -19.20 -9.87 -6.13
C GLN A 141 -19.18 -11.40 -6.00
N ASN A 142 -20.29 -11.98 -5.54
CA ASN A 142 -20.62 -13.40 -5.68
C ASN A 142 -21.88 -13.54 -6.54
N VAL A 143 -21.92 -14.56 -7.42
CA VAL A 143 -23.07 -14.86 -8.27
C VAL A 143 -23.40 -16.35 -8.16
N ALA A 144 -24.68 -16.69 -8.11
CA ALA A 144 -25.17 -18.06 -8.10
C ALA A 144 -26.45 -18.17 -8.94
N ALA A 145 -26.77 -19.40 -9.38
CA ALA A 145 -28.04 -19.68 -10.02
C ALA A 145 -28.55 -21.09 -9.71
N GLY A 146 -29.85 -21.29 -9.87
CA GLY A 146 -30.50 -22.60 -9.77
C GLY A 146 -30.89 -23.05 -8.35
N TYR A 147 -30.52 -22.30 -7.31
CA TYR A 147 -30.93 -22.56 -5.93
C TYR A 147 -32.40 -22.19 -5.67
N SER A 148 -33.06 -22.91 -4.76
CA SER A 148 -34.47 -22.67 -4.38
C SER A 148 -34.70 -21.31 -3.72
N ASP A 149 -33.74 -20.88 -2.91
CA ASP A 149 -33.79 -19.70 -2.05
C ASP A 149 -32.39 -19.15 -1.75
N TRP A 150 -32.34 -18.03 -1.02
CA TRP A 150 -31.11 -17.37 -0.57
C TRP A 150 -30.23 -18.23 0.34
N VAL A 151 -30.81 -19.04 1.22
CA VAL A 151 -30.05 -19.91 2.13
C VAL A 151 -29.32 -20.98 1.34
N GLY A 152 -29.96 -21.57 0.33
CA GLY A 152 -29.33 -22.50 -0.60
C GLY A 152 -28.18 -21.85 -1.37
N ALA A 153 -28.38 -20.65 -1.92
CA ALA A 153 -27.35 -19.95 -2.68
C ALA A 153 -26.12 -19.60 -1.82
N MET A 154 -26.32 -19.00 -0.65
CA MET A 154 -25.24 -18.69 0.29
C MET A 154 -24.62 -19.95 0.90
N GLY A 155 -25.40 -21.03 1.06
CA GLY A 155 -24.92 -22.36 1.43
C GLY A 155 -23.96 -22.93 0.40
N GLY A 156 -24.25 -22.75 -0.89
CA GLY A 156 -23.35 -23.11 -1.99
C GLY A 156 -22.02 -22.36 -1.91
N TRP A 157 -22.06 -21.03 -1.72
CA TRP A 157 -20.84 -20.23 -1.53
C TRP A 157 -20.05 -20.63 -0.29
N PHE A 158 -20.73 -20.83 0.85
CA PHE A 158 -20.09 -21.24 2.10
C PHE A 158 -19.49 -22.65 2.02
N GLY A 159 -20.08 -23.55 1.24
CA GLY A 159 -19.62 -24.93 1.09
C GLY A 159 -18.19 -25.05 0.53
N GLU A 160 -17.69 -24.03 -0.16
CA GLU A 160 -16.31 -23.96 -0.61
C GLU A 160 -15.30 -23.93 0.55
N SER A 161 -15.74 -23.60 1.78
CA SER A 161 -14.93 -23.67 3.00
C SER A 161 -14.33 -25.06 3.24
N THR A 162 -14.97 -26.11 2.71
CA THR A 162 -14.47 -27.50 2.79
C THR A 162 -13.20 -27.73 1.97
N LEU A 163 -12.97 -26.92 0.93
CA LEU A 163 -11.78 -26.95 0.09
C LEU A 163 -10.72 -25.97 0.59
N TYR A 164 -11.12 -24.92 1.30
CA TYR A 164 -10.25 -23.83 1.66
C TYR A 164 -9.25 -24.18 2.77
N LYS A 165 -7.99 -23.82 2.56
CA LYS A 165 -6.93 -23.86 3.58
C LYS A 165 -6.38 -22.47 3.85
N TYR A 166 -6.51 -22.01 5.09
CA TYR A 166 -6.01 -20.70 5.49
C TYR A 166 -4.49 -20.61 5.30
N GLY A 167 -4.04 -19.56 4.61
CA GLY A 167 -2.63 -19.30 4.40
C GLY A 167 -1.89 -20.20 3.42
N GLU A 168 -2.60 -21.06 2.71
CA GLU A 168 -2.07 -21.81 1.57
C GLU A 168 -2.61 -21.24 0.25
N ASP A 169 -1.80 -21.33 -0.79
CA ASP A 169 -2.18 -20.93 -2.15
C ASP A 169 -3.04 -22.03 -2.78
N PRO A 170 -4.32 -21.78 -3.13
CA PRO A 170 -5.22 -22.78 -3.72
C PRO A 170 -4.70 -23.44 -4.98
N GLU A 171 -3.89 -22.72 -5.77
CA GLU A 171 -3.25 -23.27 -6.97
C GLU A 171 -2.38 -24.50 -6.64
N LYS A 172 -1.80 -24.57 -5.43
CA LYS A 172 -0.87 -25.63 -5.01
C LYS A 172 -1.56 -26.92 -4.56
N TYR A 173 -2.78 -26.85 -4.03
CA TYR A 173 -3.46 -28.01 -3.45
C TYR A 173 -4.79 -28.36 -4.13
N ILE A 174 -5.38 -27.45 -4.91
CA ILE A 174 -6.53 -27.72 -5.77
C ILE A 174 -6.08 -27.89 -7.23
N GLY A 175 -5.06 -27.15 -7.65
CA GLY A 175 -4.55 -27.11 -9.02
C GLY A 175 -4.90 -25.82 -9.75
N PRO A 176 -4.68 -25.76 -11.07
CA PRO A 176 -4.91 -24.56 -11.88
C PRO A 176 -6.33 -24.01 -11.72
N ASN A 177 -6.45 -22.69 -11.50
CA ASN A 177 -7.70 -22.01 -11.17
C ASN A 177 -8.31 -22.39 -9.81
N GLY A 178 -7.50 -22.93 -8.89
CA GLY A 178 -7.94 -23.29 -7.54
C GLY A 178 -8.59 -22.13 -6.79
N TRP A 179 -8.19 -20.90 -7.09
CA TRP A 179 -8.80 -19.69 -6.53
C TRP A 179 -10.32 -19.60 -6.81
N ALA A 180 -10.78 -20.07 -7.97
CA ALA A 180 -12.19 -20.02 -8.35
C ALA A 180 -13.04 -21.03 -7.57
N ALA A 181 -12.42 -22.09 -7.04
CA ALA A 181 -13.09 -23.11 -6.22
C ALA A 181 -13.30 -22.69 -4.76
N VAL A 182 -12.66 -21.59 -4.32
CA VAL A 182 -12.74 -21.06 -2.95
C VAL A 182 -13.10 -19.56 -2.91
N GLY A 183 -13.32 -18.96 -4.08
CA GLY A 183 -13.43 -17.52 -4.26
C GLY A 183 -14.67 -16.94 -3.60
N HIS A 184 -15.81 -17.64 -3.68
CA HIS A 184 -17.06 -17.17 -3.08
C HIS A 184 -16.96 -17.19 -1.55
N TYR A 185 -16.47 -18.29 -0.97
CA TYR A 185 -16.28 -18.40 0.48
C TYR A 185 -15.34 -17.31 0.99
N THR A 186 -14.17 -17.15 0.37
CA THR A 186 -13.17 -16.19 0.84
C THR A 186 -13.62 -14.74 0.70
N GLN A 187 -14.51 -14.41 -0.25
CA GLN A 187 -15.18 -13.10 -0.30
C GLN A 187 -16.18 -12.91 0.86
N MET A 188 -16.95 -13.94 1.24
CA MET A 188 -17.89 -13.86 2.37
C MET A 188 -17.19 -13.55 3.70
N ILE A 189 -15.96 -14.06 3.89
CA ILE A 189 -15.16 -13.90 5.11
C ILE A 189 -14.07 -12.83 5.02
N ALA A 190 -14.00 -12.09 3.91
CA ALA A 190 -12.96 -11.09 3.70
C ALA A 190 -13.01 -9.97 4.76
N ARG A 191 -11.84 -9.59 5.28
CA ARG A 191 -11.67 -8.47 6.19
C ARG A 191 -12.00 -7.16 5.50
N GLY A 192 -12.64 -6.27 6.24
CA GLY A 192 -13.02 -4.95 5.75
C GLY A 192 -14.21 -4.91 4.80
N VAL A 193 -14.82 -6.05 4.46
CA VAL A 193 -16.21 -6.06 3.98
C VAL A 193 -17.09 -5.67 5.17
N ARG A 194 -17.80 -4.55 5.03
CA ARG A 194 -18.65 -3.97 6.09
C ARG A 194 -20.08 -3.76 5.65
N ARG A 195 -20.27 -3.68 4.34
CA ARG A 195 -21.58 -3.52 3.74
C ARG A 195 -21.76 -4.52 2.60
N ILE A 196 -22.97 -5.06 2.52
CA ILE A 196 -23.38 -6.01 1.50
C ILE A 196 -24.71 -5.56 0.94
N GLY A 197 -24.89 -5.72 -0.36
CA GLY A 197 -26.17 -5.52 -1.02
C GLY A 197 -26.35 -6.58 -2.09
N CYS A 198 -27.53 -7.18 -2.13
CA CYS A 198 -27.80 -8.31 -2.99
C CYS A 198 -29.03 -8.10 -3.87
N GLY A 199 -29.06 -8.85 -4.96
CA GLY A 199 -30.06 -8.83 -6.00
C GLY A 199 -30.54 -10.23 -6.34
N TYR A 200 -31.81 -10.33 -6.71
CA TYR A 200 -32.44 -11.56 -7.13
C TYR A 200 -33.20 -11.34 -8.44
N ALA A 201 -33.15 -12.33 -9.32
CA ALA A 201 -34.03 -12.38 -10.49
C ALA A 201 -34.52 -13.81 -10.77
N TYR A 202 -35.77 -13.89 -11.19
CA TYR A 202 -36.38 -15.08 -11.75
C TYR A 202 -36.51 -14.93 -13.26
N CYS A 203 -35.92 -15.87 -13.99
CA CYS A 203 -35.69 -15.75 -15.43
C CYS A 203 -36.20 -16.96 -16.22
N LYS A 204 -36.71 -16.68 -17.43
CA LYS A 204 -37.18 -17.68 -18.38
C LYS A 204 -36.00 -18.34 -19.10
N SER A 205 -35.84 -19.65 -18.94
CA SER A 205 -34.86 -20.53 -19.65
C SER A 205 -35.51 -21.92 -19.84
N PRO A 206 -34.93 -22.93 -20.55
CA PRO A 206 -35.58 -24.25 -20.69
C PRO A 206 -35.78 -24.99 -19.35
N GLY A 207 -35.31 -24.43 -18.24
CA GLY A 207 -35.89 -24.55 -16.90
C GLY A 207 -35.85 -23.18 -16.23
N TRP A 208 -36.84 -22.86 -15.38
CA TRP A 208 -36.87 -21.57 -14.70
C TRP A 208 -35.57 -21.35 -13.90
N THR A 209 -34.83 -20.29 -14.22
CA THR A 209 -33.53 -20.00 -13.61
C THR A 209 -33.70 -18.90 -12.58
N ARG A 210 -33.39 -19.19 -11.32
CA ARG A 210 -33.23 -18.20 -10.24
C ARG A 210 -31.78 -17.74 -10.24
N ILE A 211 -31.53 -16.44 -10.22
CA ILE A 211 -30.19 -15.84 -10.14
C ILE A 211 -30.10 -15.03 -8.85
N TYR A 212 -28.97 -15.19 -8.16
CA TYR A 212 -28.63 -14.53 -6.92
C TYR A 212 -27.30 -13.83 -7.11
N THR A 213 -27.25 -12.54 -6.83
CA THR A 213 -26.03 -11.73 -6.91
C THR A 213 -25.85 -11.02 -5.58
N CYS A 214 -24.68 -11.08 -4.96
CA CYS A 214 -24.33 -10.23 -3.83
C CYS A 214 -23.09 -9.41 -4.19
N ASN A 215 -23.20 -8.09 -4.08
CA ASN A 215 -22.08 -7.17 -4.15
C ASN A 215 -21.63 -6.82 -2.72
N TYR A 216 -20.33 -6.65 -2.56
CA TYR A 216 -19.68 -6.35 -1.29
C TYR A 216 -18.97 -5.01 -1.39
N ALA A 217 -19.19 -4.11 -0.44
CA ALA A 217 -18.53 -2.80 -0.37
C ALA A 217 -17.05 -2.89 0.06
N LYS A 218 -16.35 -3.87 -0.51
CA LYS A 218 -14.92 -4.08 -0.58
C LYS A 218 -14.70 -5.37 -1.37
N GLY A 219 -13.92 -5.31 -2.44
CA GLY A 219 -13.54 -6.52 -3.16
C GLY A 219 -12.54 -7.36 -2.38
N GLN A 220 -12.48 -8.63 -2.75
CA GLN A 220 -11.55 -9.60 -2.20
C GLN A 220 -10.09 -9.12 -2.37
N GLY A 221 -9.43 -8.82 -1.26
CA GLY A 221 -8.03 -8.37 -1.25
C GLY A 221 -7.00 -9.49 -1.44
N GLY A 222 -7.42 -10.76 -1.31
CA GLY A 222 -6.60 -11.95 -1.52
C GLY A 222 -7.27 -13.21 -0.97
N VAL A 223 -7.16 -14.33 -1.70
CA VAL A 223 -7.78 -15.62 -1.34
C VAL A 223 -6.99 -16.32 -0.23
N ARG A 224 -5.66 -16.17 -0.21
CA ARG A 224 -4.77 -16.84 0.74
C ARG A 224 -4.99 -16.41 2.19
N TRP A 225 -5.18 -15.11 2.43
CA TRP A 225 -5.36 -14.50 3.74
C TRP A 225 -6.53 -13.51 3.72
N PRO A 226 -7.78 -14.00 3.79
CA PRO A 226 -8.96 -13.15 3.75
C PRO A 226 -9.07 -12.26 4.99
N TYR A 227 -8.47 -12.65 6.12
CA TYR A 227 -8.39 -11.90 7.37
C TYR A 227 -7.03 -12.11 8.04
N THR A 228 -6.81 -11.48 9.18
CA THR A 228 -5.59 -11.61 9.98
C THR A 228 -5.81 -12.63 11.10
N GLU A 229 -5.14 -13.77 11.04
CA GLU A 229 -5.21 -14.83 12.05
C GLU A 229 -4.84 -14.34 13.46
N GLY A 230 -5.59 -14.79 14.46
CA GLY A 230 -5.35 -14.50 15.87
C GLY A 230 -6.65 -14.45 16.65
N ASP A 231 -6.59 -14.05 17.92
CA ASP A 231 -7.76 -14.03 18.79
C ASP A 231 -8.87 -13.13 18.24
N LYS A 232 -10.11 -13.61 18.35
CA LYS A 232 -11.30 -12.88 17.87
C LYS A 232 -11.31 -11.48 18.46
N CYS A 233 -11.52 -10.49 17.59
CA CYS A 233 -11.55 -9.07 17.94
C CYS A 233 -10.26 -8.46 18.51
N ALA A 234 -9.09 -9.11 18.42
CA ALA A 234 -7.85 -8.50 18.92
C ALA A 234 -7.49 -7.16 18.24
N ALA A 235 -7.98 -6.91 17.02
CA ALA A 235 -7.82 -5.62 16.34
C ALA A 235 -8.85 -4.55 16.75
N CYS A 236 -9.88 -4.92 17.51
CA CYS A 236 -11.04 -4.10 17.87
C CYS A 236 -11.55 -4.41 19.30
N PRO A 237 -10.70 -4.35 20.34
CA PRO A 237 -11.06 -4.81 21.68
C PRO A 237 -12.30 -4.09 22.26
N ASP A 238 -12.45 -2.80 21.96
CA ASP A 238 -13.56 -1.97 22.46
C ASP A 238 -14.80 -1.99 21.54
N HIS A 239 -14.70 -2.64 20.39
CA HIS A 239 -15.75 -2.71 19.36
C HIS A 239 -16.04 -4.16 18.94
N CYS A 240 -15.96 -5.09 19.89
CA CYS A 240 -16.25 -6.50 19.64
C CYS A 240 -17.72 -6.82 19.91
N ASN A 241 -18.42 -7.29 18.89
CA ASN A 241 -19.79 -7.79 19.01
C ASN A 241 -19.87 -9.25 18.58
N ASN A 242 -20.02 -10.15 19.55
CA ASN A 242 -20.15 -11.59 19.32
C ASN A 242 -19.05 -12.17 18.40
N GLY A 243 -17.79 -11.80 18.69
CA GLY A 243 -16.61 -12.28 17.97
C GLY A 243 -16.34 -11.61 16.62
N LEU A 244 -17.04 -10.53 16.27
CA LEU A 244 -16.78 -9.71 15.09
C LEU A 244 -16.48 -8.26 15.49
N CYS A 245 -15.60 -7.58 14.75
CA CYS A 245 -15.41 -6.14 14.88
C CYS A 245 -16.62 -5.39 14.33
N ASP A 246 -17.26 -4.59 15.17
CA ASP A 246 -18.52 -3.92 14.83
C ASP A 246 -18.38 -2.41 15.00
N CYS A 247 -18.28 -1.73 13.86
CA CYS A 247 -18.24 -0.27 13.76
C CYS A 247 -19.53 0.26 13.13
N ASP A 248 -20.68 -0.38 13.40
CA ASP A 248 -22.01 0.02 12.90
C ASP A 248 -22.07 0.17 11.37
N GLY A 249 -21.31 -0.65 10.65
CA GLY A 249 -21.23 -0.59 9.19
C GLY A 249 -20.57 0.69 8.63
N LEU A 250 -19.76 1.41 9.43
CA LEU A 250 -19.01 2.57 8.96
C LEU A 250 -18.13 2.18 7.76
N LEU A 251 -18.37 2.84 6.63
CA LEU A 251 -17.64 2.66 5.40
C LEU A 251 -16.82 3.92 5.11
N CYS A 252 -15.49 3.79 5.12
CA CYS A 252 -14.61 4.88 4.72
C CYS A 252 -14.56 4.96 3.19
N LEU A 253 -15.08 6.05 2.65
CA LEU A 253 -15.19 6.28 1.21
C LEU A 253 -13.87 6.81 0.64
N ASN A 254 -13.77 6.86 -0.69
CA ASN A 254 -12.70 7.52 -1.43
C ASN A 254 -11.29 7.07 -1.01
N GLY A 255 -11.12 5.77 -0.77
CA GLY A 255 -9.84 5.18 -0.35
C GLY A 255 -9.48 5.41 1.13
N GLY A 256 -10.39 5.93 1.95
CA GLY A 256 -10.20 6.07 3.39
C GLY A 256 -9.98 4.72 4.08
N ASN A 257 -9.20 4.72 5.17
CA ASN A 257 -8.89 3.54 5.96
C ASN A 257 -9.59 3.59 7.32
N LEU A 258 -10.34 2.54 7.66
CA LEU A 258 -10.98 2.43 8.97
C LEU A 258 -9.95 1.95 10.01
N ASP A 259 -9.84 2.68 11.11
CA ASP A 259 -9.23 2.18 12.34
C ASP A 259 -10.29 1.37 13.12
N LEU A 260 -10.03 0.08 13.31
CA LEU A 260 -10.93 -0.85 14.00
C LEU A 260 -10.94 -0.68 15.53
N LYS A 261 -9.94 0.00 16.10
CA LYS A 261 -9.87 0.27 17.54
C LYS A 261 -10.73 1.45 17.96
N THR A 262 -10.86 2.43 17.09
CA THR A 262 -11.60 3.68 17.38
C THR A 262 -12.87 3.81 16.55
N CYS A 263 -13.07 2.95 15.56
CA CYS A 263 -14.12 3.07 14.55
C CYS A 263 -14.15 4.45 13.87
N THR A 264 -12.98 4.97 13.50
CA THR A 264 -12.84 6.25 12.78
C THR A 264 -12.14 6.08 11.44
N CYS A 265 -12.54 6.85 10.45
CA CYS A 265 -11.91 6.86 9.15
C CYS A 265 -10.70 7.80 9.10
N LYS A 266 -9.56 7.28 8.65
CA LYS A 266 -8.43 8.07 8.17
C LYS A 266 -8.59 8.32 6.67
N CYS A 267 -8.89 9.56 6.31
CA CYS A 267 -9.15 9.94 4.92
C CYS A 267 -7.87 10.08 4.10
N GLN A 268 -7.99 9.85 2.79
CA GLN A 268 -6.96 10.23 1.83
C GLN A 268 -6.85 11.75 1.76
N SER A 269 -5.73 12.27 1.23
CA SER A 269 -5.61 13.69 0.92
C SER A 269 -6.81 14.14 0.08
N ILE A 270 -7.20 15.40 0.19
CA ILE A 270 -8.40 16.03 -0.39
C ILE A 270 -9.77 15.55 0.13
N TYR A 271 -9.85 14.59 1.06
CA TYR A 271 -11.12 14.17 1.67
C TYR A 271 -11.15 14.40 3.19
N THR A 272 -12.31 14.75 3.71
CA THR A 272 -12.58 14.94 5.14
C THR A 272 -13.95 14.39 5.53
N GLY A 273 -14.35 14.64 6.76
CA GLY A 273 -15.60 14.17 7.34
C GLY A 273 -15.45 12.80 8.00
N THR A 274 -16.50 12.37 8.69
CA THR A 274 -16.48 11.15 9.51
C THR A 274 -16.27 9.87 8.69
N ASN A 275 -16.65 9.88 7.42
CA ASN A 275 -16.55 8.75 6.50
C ASN A 275 -15.79 9.07 5.20
N CYS A 276 -15.06 10.20 5.14
CA CYS A 276 -14.31 10.62 3.95
C CYS A 276 -15.16 10.94 2.70
N SER A 277 -16.42 11.32 2.90
CA SER A 277 -17.33 11.72 1.81
C SER A 277 -17.13 13.17 1.37
N GLU A 278 -16.58 14.03 2.22
CA GLU A 278 -16.49 15.46 1.96
C GLU A 278 -15.20 15.77 1.19
N LEU A 279 -15.34 16.27 -0.04
CA LEU A 279 -14.21 16.69 -0.87
C LEU A 279 -13.76 18.11 -0.46
N VAL A 280 -12.48 18.25 -0.13
CA VAL A 280 -11.79 19.51 0.18
C VAL A 280 -10.68 19.71 -0.83
N CYS A 281 -10.95 20.52 -1.84
CA CYS A 281 -9.98 20.82 -2.88
C CYS A 281 -8.90 21.80 -2.39
N PRO A 282 -7.61 21.56 -2.72
CA PRO A 282 -6.56 22.55 -2.51
C PRO A 282 -6.78 23.80 -3.40
N GLU A 283 -6.06 24.90 -3.16
CA GLU A 283 -6.20 26.13 -3.95
C GLU A 283 -5.86 25.91 -5.45
N SER A 284 -4.92 25.01 -5.73
CA SER A 284 -4.52 24.62 -7.07
C SER A 284 -3.89 23.23 -7.05
N ASP A 285 -3.73 22.64 -8.23
CA ASP A 285 -2.82 21.50 -8.40
C ASP A 285 -1.38 21.87 -8.06
N VAL A 286 -0.61 20.86 -7.67
CA VAL A 286 0.85 20.96 -7.60
C VAL A 286 1.43 21.10 -9.02
N TRP A 287 2.54 21.81 -9.16
CA TRP A 287 3.08 22.21 -10.47
C TRP A 287 3.54 21.06 -11.39
N TYR A 288 3.74 19.82 -10.89
CA TYR A 288 4.04 18.64 -11.73
C TYR A 288 2.81 17.96 -12.31
N CYS A 289 1.62 18.51 -12.08
CA CYS A 289 0.41 18.03 -12.70
C CYS A 289 0.37 18.50 -14.16
N ASP A 290 1.15 17.84 -15.01
CA ASP A 290 1.32 18.17 -16.43
C ASP A 290 0.79 17.08 -17.38
N ASN A 291 0.71 15.83 -16.91
CA ASN A 291 0.28 14.69 -17.70
C ASN A 291 -0.94 13.98 -17.08
N LYS A 292 -2.09 14.13 -17.76
CA LYS A 292 -3.36 13.53 -17.37
C LYS A 292 -3.34 12.00 -17.41
N ASP A 293 -2.50 11.37 -18.22
CA ASP A 293 -2.40 9.90 -18.30
C ASP A 293 -1.91 9.29 -16.97
N SER A 294 -1.17 10.08 -16.18
CA SER A 294 -0.70 9.69 -14.85
C SER A 294 -1.85 9.44 -13.87
N CYS A 295 -3.03 10.03 -14.10
CA CYS A 295 -4.21 9.87 -13.24
C CYS A 295 -4.76 8.44 -13.23
N GLU A 296 -4.65 7.73 -14.36
CA GLU A 296 -5.13 6.35 -14.49
C GLU A 296 -4.04 5.34 -14.13
N LYS A 297 -2.77 5.72 -14.27
CA LYS A 297 -1.62 4.85 -14.05
C LYS A 297 -1.20 4.73 -12.59
N TYR A 298 -1.30 5.83 -11.82
CA TYR A 298 -0.78 5.90 -10.46
C TYR A 298 -1.87 6.30 -9.49
N TRP A 299 -2.05 5.49 -8.44
CA TRP A 299 -3.18 5.64 -7.51
C TRP A 299 -3.13 6.94 -6.69
N ASN A 300 -1.94 7.49 -6.41
CA ASN A 300 -1.75 8.70 -5.62
C ASN A 300 -2.00 9.99 -6.41
N ILE A 301 -1.78 9.97 -7.73
CA ILE A 301 -1.83 11.15 -8.58
C ILE A 301 -3.20 11.86 -8.57
N PRO A 302 -4.36 11.16 -8.59
CA PRO A 302 -5.66 11.82 -8.45
C PRO A 302 -5.86 12.60 -7.15
N PHE A 303 -5.09 12.30 -6.09
CA PHE A 303 -5.17 13.01 -4.81
C PHE A 303 -4.14 14.15 -4.71
N GLU A 304 -3.01 14.06 -5.41
CA GLU A 304 -1.99 15.13 -5.49
C GLU A 304 -2.31 16.18 -6.58
N CYS A 305 -2.90 15.73 -7.68
CA CYS A 305 -3.26 16.50 -8.88
C CYS A 305 -4.77 16.50 -9.13
N PRO A 306 -5.60 16.90 -8.15
CA PRO A 306 -7.04 16.71 -8.22
C PRO A 306 -7.73 17.50 -9.32
N TYR A 307 -7.24 18.66 -9.76
CA TYR A 307 -7.85 19.41 -10.87
C TYR A 307 -7.49 18.80 -12.23
N MET A 308 -6.23 18.43 -12.46
CA MET A 308 -5.76 17.74 -13.66
C MET A 308 -6.49 16.41 -13.84
N CYS A 309 -6.67 15.67 -12.75
CA CYS A 309 -7.39 14.41 -12.74
C CYS A 309 -8.91 14.55 -12.63
N GLY A 310 -9.43 15.78 -12.63
CA GLY A 310 -10.87 16.06 -12.64
C GLY A 310 -11.64 15.66 -11.37
N LYS A 311 -10.94 15.40 -10.26
CA LYS A 311 -11.53 15.23 -8.92
C LYS A 311 -12.06 16.58 -8.40
N CYS A 312 -11.30 17.64 -8.60
CA CYS A 312 -11.65 19.01 -8.27
C CYS A 312 -12.03 19.81 -9.53
N LYS A 313 -12.96 20.75 -9.37
CA LYS A 313 -13.41 21.66 -10.45
C LYS A 313 -13.10 23.09 -10.07
N PHE A 314 -12.57 23.87 -11.01
CA PHE A 314 -12.44 25.32 -10.84
C PHE A 314 -13.84 25.94 -10.92
N ASN A 315 -14.40 26.36 -9.78
CA ASN A 315 -15.61 27.18 -9.78
C ASN A 315 -15.21 28.61 -10.15
N GLY A 316 -15.68 29.11 -11.30
CA GLY A 316 -15.33 30.42 -11.85
C GLY A 316 -15.85 31.63 -11.08
N THR A 317 -15.73 31.66 -9.75
CA THR A 317 -16.24 32.76 -8.90
C THR A 317 -15.26 33.27 -7.85
N THR A 318 -13.99 32.93 -7.95
CA THR A 318 -12.95 33.68 -7.23
C THR A 318 -12.35 34.69 -8.19
N THR A 319 -12.50 35.96 -7.85
CA THR A 319 -11.77 37.11 -8.38
C THR A 319 -10.28 36.97 -8.03
N THR A 320 -9.63 35.88 -8.47
CA THR A 320 -8.19 35.85 -8.61
C THR A 320 -7.96 36.54 -9.94
N THR A 321 -7.30 37.69 -9.90
CA THR A 321 -6.67 38.32 -11.06
C THR A 321 -6.22 37.24 -12.03
N THR A 322 -6.99 37.02 -13.09
CA THR A 322 -6.59 36.22 -14.23
C THR A 322 -5.43 36.97 -14.85
N SER A 323 -4.23 36.71 -14.34
CA SER A 323 -3.06 36.71 -15.17
C SER A 323 -3.28 35.60 -16.19
N THR A 324 -3.89 35.97 -17.32
CA THR A 324 -3.86 35.18 -18.56
C THR A 324 -2.44 35.03 -19.10
N THR A 325 -1.45 35.59 -18.41
CA THR A 325 -0.04 35.24 -18.56
C THR A 325 0.23 34.01 -17.69
N PRO A 326 0.64 32.85 -18.25
CA PRO A 326 1.18 31.77 -17.44
C PRO A 326 2.24 32.35 -16.49
N PRO A 327 2.29 31.91 -15.22
CA PRO A 327 3.30 32.42 -14.29
C PRO A 327 4.66 32.31 -14.98
N PRO A 328 5.45 33.40 -15.00
CA PRO A 328 6.71 33.41 -15.71
C PRO A 328 7.54 32.21 -15.25
N PRO A 329 8.26 31.55 -16.16
CA PRO A 329 9.12 30.44 -15.77
C PRO A 329 10.03 30.92 -14.65
N PHE A 330 10.08 30.15 -13.57
CA PHE A 330 10.95 30.45 -12.45
C PHE A 330 12.19 29.59 -12.57
N THR A 331 13.32 30.20 -12.24
CA THR A 331 14.60 29.52 -12.20
C THR A 331 14.88 29.15 -10.75
N SER A 332 15.02 27.86 -10.49
CA SER A 332 15.47 27.36 -9.19
C SER A 332 16.85 27.92 -8.85
N TYR A 333 17.25 27.82 -7.59
CA TYR A 333 18.59 28.21 -7.17
C TYR A 333 19.72 27.41 -7.86
N HIS A 334 19.42 26.22 -8.39
CA HIS A 334 20.35 25.40 -9.16
C HIS A 334 20.26 25.64 -10.68
N ASN A 335 19.68 26.78 -11.08
CA ASN A 335 19.55 27.23 -12.46
C ASN A 335 18.66 26.34 -13.36
N CYS A 336 17.97 25.35 -12.79
CA CYS A 336 16.93 24.62 -13.50
C CYS A 336 15.70 25.51 -13.66
N THR A 337 15.13 25.59 -14.87
CA THR A 337 13.99 26.46 -15.19
C THR A 337 12.71 25.65 -15.30
N PHE A 338 11.69 26.02 -14.53
CA PHE A 338 10.42 25.31 -14.45
C PHE A 338 9.25 26.25 -14.66
N LYS A 339 8.08 25.70 -15.02
CA LYS A 339 6.81 26.41 -15.09
C LYS A 339 5.90 25.95 -13.96
N GLY A 340 5.03 26.84 -13.45
CA GLY A 340 4.01 26.50 -12.45
C GLY A 340 4.20 27.19 -11.09
N HIS A 341 3.54 26.66 -10.06
CA HIS A 341 3.51 27.24 -8.70
C HIS A 341 4.49 26.55 -7.74
N ARG A 342 5.13 27.33 -6.87
CA ARG A 342 6.04 26.83 -5.81
C ARG A 342 5.26 26.59 -4.53
N ALA A 343 5.63 25.54 -3.78
CA ALA A 343 5.01 25.23 -2.50
C ALA A 343 5.25 26.35 -1.48
N LYS A 344 4.33 26.53 -0.53
CA LYS A 344 4.50 27.52 0.54
C LYS A 344 5.62 27.05 1.49
N PRO A 345 6.35 27.96 2.17
CA PRO A 345 7.48 27.58 3.03
C PRO A 345 7.14 26.53 4.11
N GLU A 346 5.91 26.53 4.61
CA GLU A 346 5.47 25.58 5.64
C GLU A 346 5.21 24.17 5.07
N GLU A 347 4.71 24.08 3.84
CA GLU A 347 4.50 22.82 3.13
C GLU A 347 5.84 22.16 2.79
N CYS A 348 6.85 22.99 2.48
CA CYS A 348 8.20 22.53 2.17
C CYS A 348 8.86 21.70 3.26
N LYS A 349 8.48 21.86 4.53
CA LYS A 349 9.02 21.05 5.64
C LYS A 349 8.68 19.56 5.50
N GLY A 350 7.64 19.21 4.75
CA GLY A 350 7.24 17.82 4.49
C GLY A 350 7.93 17.16 3.30
N TYR A 351 8.76 17.90 2.56
CA TYR A 351 9.40 17.44 1.32
C TYR A 351 10.90 17.26 1.47
N GLY A 352 11.51 16.35 0.72
CA GLY A 352 12.95 16.08 0.77
C GLY A 352 13.45 15.82 2.20
N ASP A 353 14.58 16.42 2.54
CA ASP A 353 15.11 16.46 3.91
C ASP A 353 14.67 17.78 4.58
N LYS A 354 13.43 17.81 5.07
CA LYS A 354 12.78 18.97 5.71
C LYS A 354 12.83 20.26 4.89
N GLY A 355 12.56 20.14 3.60
CA GLY A 355 12.57 21.22 2.61
C GLY A 355 13.89 21.37 1.88
N SER A 356 14.93 20.60 2.24
CA SER A 356 16.19 20.54 1.49
C SER A 356 16.24 19.39 0.49
N ASP A 357 17.13 19.50 -0.49
CA ASP A 357 17.51 18.38 -1.36
C ASP A 357 18.16 17.23 -0.58
N SER A 358 18.08 16.01 -1.08
CA SER A 358 18.74 14.83 -0.56
C SER A 358 20.13 14.68 -1.19
N ASN A 359 20.99 13.84 -0.60
CA ASN A 359 22.34 13.59 -1.12
C ASN A 359 22.37 12.85 -2.47
N TYR A 360 21.23 12.54 -3.07
CA TYR A 360 21.12 11.92 -4.40
C TYR A 360 20.93 12.93 -5.52
N CYS A 361 20.59 14.18 -5.18
CA CYS A 361 20.43 15.28 -6.13
C CYS A 361 21.79 15.78 -6.59
N GLU A 362 21.92 16.16 -7.85
CA GLU A 362 23.14 16.78 -8.39
C GLU A 362 23.46 18.09 -7.65
N SER A 363 22.45 18.79 -7.13
CA SER A 363 22.65 19.91 -6.20
C SER A 363 23.53 19.60 -4.98
N ARG A 364 23.63 18.33 -4.57
CA ARG A 364 24.42 17.85 -3.43
C ARG A 364 25.59 16.93 -3.82
N LYS A 365 25.78 16.64 -5.11
CA LYS A 365 26.84 15.75 -5.60
C LYS A 365 27.61 16.38 -6.75
N THR A 366 28.92 16.15 -6.78
CA THR A 366 29.79 16.65 -7.85
C THR A 366 29.73 15.79 -9.12
N THR A 367 29.28 14.54 -9.03
CA THR A 367 29.11 13.61 -10.16
C THR A 367 28.03 12.56 -9.85
N GLY A 368 27.17 12.24 -10.84
CA GLY A 368 26.27 11.08 -10.82
C GLY A 368 25.05 11.17 -9.89
N GLY A 369 24.45 12.36 -9.74
CA GLY A 369 23.17 12.57 -9.05
C GLY A 369 22.01 12.80 -10.03
N TRP A 370 20.77 12.89 -9.51
CA TRP A 370 19.59 13.29 -10.29
C TRP A 370 19.69 14.76 -10.71
N ASP A 371 19.40 15.05 -11.96
CA ASP A 371 19.59 16.37 -12.57
C ASP A 371 18.26 17.12 -12.82
N CYS A 372 18.34 18.27 -13.49
CA CYS A 372 17.16 19.06 -13.84
C CYS A 372 16.16 18.31 -14.72
N ASP A 373 16.60 17.37 -15.56
CA ASP A 373 15.74 16.61 -16.48
C ASP A 373 14.97 15.53 -15.71
N ASP A 374 15.60 14.91 -14.71
CA ASP A 374 14.96 13.96 -13.80
C ASP A 374 13.80 14.59 -13.02
N CYS A 375 13.89 15.89 -12.68
CA CYS A 375 12.81 16.65 -12.06
C CYS A 375 11.52 16.73 -12.91
N LEU A 376 11.64 16.64 -14.23
CA LEU A 376 10.51 16.64 -15.16
C LEU A 376 9.96 15.23 -15.42
N LYS A 377 10.73 14.21 -15.05
CA LYS A 377 10.44 12.81 -15.39
C LYS A 377 9.82 12.02 -14.24
N TYR A 378 10.14 12.35 -13.00
CA TYR A 378 9.69 11.60 -11.82
C TYR A 378 9.21 12.52 -10.70
N SER A 379 7.95 12.39 -10.30
CA SER A 379 7.33 13.26 -9.28
C SER A 379 7.97 13.14 -7.91
N ASN A 380 8.31 11.91 -7.48
CA ASN A 380 8.98 11.64 -6.22
C ASN A 380 10.39 12.25 -6.14
N ILE A 381 11.11 12.39 -7.27
CA ILE A 381 12.40 13.09 -7.28
C ILE A 381 12.22 14.53 -6.84
N LYS A 382 11.07 15.16 -7.09
CA LYS A 382 10.86 16.52 -6.60
C LYS A 382 10.30 16.60 -5.19
N THR A 383 9.35 15.75 -4.82
CA THR A 383 8.69 15.86 -3.51
C THR A 383 9.51 15.20 -2.41
N ASP A 384 10.15 14.06 -2.69
CA ASP A 384 10.72 13.20 -1.64
C ASP A 384 12.24 13.31 -1.59
N TYR A 385 12.86 13.81 -2.66
CA TYR A 385 14.31 13.83 -2.80
C TYR A 385 14.89 15.22 -3.06
N CYS A 386 14.48 15.95 -4.10
CA CYS A 386 15.16 17.13 -4.63
C CYS A 386 14.24 18.36 -4.76
N PRO A 387 13.50 18.77 -3.71
CA PRO A 387 12.52 19.85 -3.79
C PRO A 387 13.11 21.23 -4.10
N VAL A 388 14.37 21.51 -3.75
CA VAL A 388 15.02 22.81 -3.97
C VAL A 388 15.65 22.87 -5.36
N MET A 389 16.39 21.83 -5.77
CA MET A 389 16.97 21.71 -7.12
C MET A 389 15.88 21.73 -8.18
N CYS A 390 14.81 20.97 -7.97
CA CYS A 390 13.67 20.97 -8.87
C CYS A 390 12.81 22.24 -8.72
N GLY A 391 13.17 23.18 -7.82
CA GLY A 391 12.51 24.46 -7.65
C GLY A 391 11.09 24.40 -7.06
N TYR A 392 10.70 23.27 -6.46
CA TYR A 392 9.43 23.14 -5.76
C TYR A 392 9.36 24.05 -4.54
N CYS A 393 10.47 24.09 -3.83
CA CYS A 393 10.66 24.76 -2.57
C CYS A 393 11.74 25.82 -2.70
N ASP A 394 11.62 26.87 -1.90
CA ASP A 394 12.77 27.69 -1.55
C ASP A 394 13.69 26.90 -0.62
N PRO A 395 15.02 27.13 -0.67
CA PRO A 395 15.94 26.52 0.28
C PRO A 395 15.49 26.87 1.70
N PRO A 396 15.45 25.90 2.62
CA PRO A 396 15.22 26.20 4.02
C PRO A 396 16.31 27.17 4.48
N CYS A 397 15.94 28.16 5.30
CA CYS A 397 16.81 29.26 5.72
C CYS A 397 17.30 30.23 4.60
N GLY A 398 16.82 30.10 3.36
CA GLY A 398 17.15 31.02 2.25
C GLY A 398 18.60 30.95 1.75
N MET A 399 19.33 29.88 2.07
CA MET A 399 20.74 29.70 1.68
C MET A 399 21.04 28.29 1.19
N ILE A 400 22.14 28.14 0.43
CA ILE A 400 22.58 26.87 -0.15
C ILE A 400 24.07 26.67 0.14
N CYS A 401 24.40 25.46 0.58
CA CYS A 401 25.76 25.02 0.79
C CYS A 401 26.39 24.61 -0.56
N GLN A 402 27.57 25.15 -0.84
CA GLN A 402 28.33 24.92 -2.06
C GLN A 402 29.24 23.68 -1.93
N ASN A 403 29.84 23.25 -3.05
CA ASN A 403 30.86 22.19 -3.08
C ASN A 403 30.43 20.85 -2.42
N GLY A 404 29.15 20.50 -2.52
CA GLY A 404 28.57 19.30 -1.92
C GLY A 404 28.41 19.38 -0.39
N GLY A 405 28.39 20.59 0.18
CA GLY A 405 28.02 20.82 1.57
C GLY A 405 26.55 20.51 1.84
N THR A 406 26.23 20.15 3.09
CA THR A 406 24.88 19.77 3.51
C THR A 406 24.32 20.83 4.46
N LEU A 407 23.15 21.39 4.15
CA LEU A 407 22.46 22.35 5.03
C LEU A 407 21.69 21.59 6.11
N ASP A 408 21.92 21.97 7.37
CA ASP A 408 21.04 21.61 8.49
C ASP A 408 19.90 22.64 8.59
N PRO A 409 18.64 22.24 8.32
CA PRO A 409 17.50 23.15 8.29
C PRO A 409 17.00 23.56 9.69
N ASP A 410 17.40 22.87 10.76
CA ASP A 410 16.96 23.19 12.12
C ASP A 410 17.83 24.28 12.74
N ASN A 411 19.11 24.39 12.35
CA ASN A 411 20.03 25.40 12.86
C ASN A 411 20.65 26.34 11.80
N CYS A 412 20.25 26.19 10.53
CA CYS A 412 20.68 27.01 9.39
C CYS A 412 22.20 27.08 9.19
N LYS A 413 22.91 25.94 9.33
CA LYS A 413 24.37 25.85 9.10
C LYS A 413 24.74 24.81 8.04
N CYS A 414 25.79 25.12 7.28
CA CYS A 414 26.36 24.21 6.30
C CYS A 414 27.44 23.31 6.89
N HIS A 415 27.28 22.00 6.73
CA HIS A 415 28.30 20.99 6.95
C HIS A 415 29.11 20.78 5.67
N CYS A 416 30.36 21.23 5.66
CA CYS A 416 31.21 21.20 4.47
C CYS A 416 31.90 19.86 4.25
N ARG A 417 32.04 19.48 2.98
CA ARG A 417 32.83 18.31 2.59
C ARG A 417 34.33 18.59 2.81
N SER A 418 35.09 17.53 3.09
CA SER A 418 36.54 17.63 3.29
C SER A 418 37.23 18.37 2.15
N GLY A 419 38.09 19.33 2.50
CA GLY A 419 38.77 20.22 1.56
C GLY A 419 38.05 21.54 1.28
N TYR A 420 36.83 21.74 1.81
CA TYR A 420 36.07 22.98 1.67
C TYR A 420 35.69 23.58 3.02
N GLY A 421 35.61 24.92 3.11
CA GLY A 421 35.27 25.67 4.31
C GLY A 421 34.45 26.92 4.01
N GLY A 422 34.21 27.74 5.04
CA GLY A 422 33.33 28.92 4.95
C GLY A 422 31.89 28.62 5.36
N ASN A 423 31.11 29.66 5.60
CA ASN A 423 29.72 29.57 6.08
C ASN A 423 28.76 28.90 5.07
N LEU A 424 29.10 28.89 3.79
CA LEU A 424 28.38 28.20 2.72
C LEU A 424 29.26 27.15 2.03
N CYS A 425 30.37 26.73 2.62
CA CYS A 425 31.32 25.78 2.02
C CYS A 425 31.95 26.25 0.70
N GLN A 426 32.05 27.56 0.49
CA GLN A 426 32.55 28.21 -0.71
C GLN A 426 34.07 28.19 -0.84
N ASP A 427 34.80 28.05 0.27
CA ASP A 427 36.26 28.19 0.30
C ASP A 427 36.92 26.85 -0.02
N ASP A 428 37.62 26.76 -1.16
CA ASP A 428 38.44 25.59 -1.51
C ASP A 428 39.76 25.62 -0.73
N GLN A 429 39.79 24.91 0.39
CA GLN A 429 40.97 24.80 1.25
C GLN A 429 42.06 23.91 0.65
N THR A 430 41.83 23.29 -0.52
CA THR A 430 42.86 22.55 -1.25
C THR A 430 43.70 23.42 -2.20
N LYS A 431 43.28 24.68 -2.43
CA LYS A 431 44.03 25.67 -3.24
C LYS A 431 44.69 26.72 -2.36
N THR A 432 45.92 26.44 -1.90
CA THR A 432 46.74 27.44 -1.22
C THR A 432 47.54 28.30 -2.21
N THR A 433 47.29 29.62 -2.25
CA THR A 433 48.35 30.61 -2.54
C THR A 433 49.02 31.05 -1.23
N PRO A 434 50.33 31.35 -1.24
CA PRO A 434 51.19 31.08 -0.09
C PRO A 434 51.36 32.28 0.86
N LYS A 435 51.44 31.99 2.17
CA LYS A 435 52.41 32.66 3.05
C LYS A 435 52.87 31.76 4.20
N ALA A 436 54.19 31.59 4.26
CA ALA A 436 54.99 30.85 5.24
C ALA A 436 55.25 31.68 6.53
N PRO A 437 56.09 31.23 7.48
CA PRO A 437 56.42 29.89 8.02
C PRO A 437 56.16 29.88 9.58
N THR A 438 56.19 28.79 10.36
CA THR A 438 57.37 27.97 10.75
C THR A 438 56.96 26.80 11.67
N THR A 439 57.58 25.64 11.40
CA THR A 439 57.99 24.53 12.31
C THR A 439 56.96 23.56 12.96
N PRO A 440 56.98 22.26 12.58
CA PRO A 440 56.43 21.11 13.33
C PRO A 440 57.59 20.36 14.09
N PRO A 441 57.45 19.15 14.69
CA PRO A 441 56.28 18.29 14.96
C PRO A 441 56.22 17.73 16.41
N THR A 442 55.08 17.12 16.78
CA THR A 442 55.08 15.77 17.41
C THR A 442 53.68 15.17 17.33
N THR A 443 53.55 14.09 16.57
CA THR A 443 52.44 13.14 16.65
C THR A 443 52.53 12.34 17.96
N PRO A 444 51.40 11.78 18.42
CA PRO A 444 51.30 10.33 18.47
C PRO A 444 50.13 9.76 17.65
N SER A 445 50.29 8.48 17.31
CA SER A 445 49.44 7.56 16.53
C SER A 445 48.38 6.87 17.45
N PRO A 446 47.74 5.73 17.10
CA PRO A 446 46.34 5.62 16.71
C PRO A 446 45.42 4.81 17.68
N ASP A 447 44.11 5.05 17.55
CA ASP A 447 42.96 4.13 17.63
C ASP A 447 42.65 3.28 18.90
N ASN A 448 41.41 3.35 19.43
CA ASN A 448 40.85 2.30 20.31
C ASN A 448 39.31 2.36 20.55
N SER A 449 38.44 2.52 19.54
CA SER A 449 36.99 2.32 19.77
C SER A 449 36.51 0.98 19.23
N SER A 450 36.23 0.04 20.13
CA SER A 450 35.79 -1.34 19.85
C SER A 450 34.32 -1.47 19.42
N ILE A 451 33.62 -0.36 19.15
CA ILE A 451 32.17 -0.30 18.89
C ILE A 451 31.89 0.43 17.58
N CYS A 452 31.03 -0.18 16.75
CA CYS A 452 30.58 0.30 15.47
C CYS A 452 29.49 1.38 15.60
N PRO A 453 29.44 2.38 14.70
CA PRO A 453 28.34 3.35 14.69
C PRO A 453 26.99 2.66 14.39
N PHE A 454 26.01 2.83 15.27
CA PHE A 454 24.67 2.25 15.16
C PHE A 454 23.60 3.34 15.33
N ASN A 455 22.74 3.54 14.32
CA ASN A 455 21.67 4.57 14.33
C ASN A 455 20.26 3.97 14.50
N GLY A 456 20.15 2.77 15.08
CA GLY A 456 18.87 2.20 15.52
C GLY A 456 18.64 2.43 17.03
N GLN A 457 17.46 2.05 17.54
CA GLN A 457 17.22 2.07 18.98
C GLN A 457 17.96 0.92 19.68
N LYS A 458 18.74 1.24 20.71
CA LYS A 458 19.41 0.27 21.58
C LYS A 458 18.38 -0.52 22.38
N GLN A 459 18.66 -1.80 22.59
CA GLN A 459 17.81 -2.66 23.40
C GLN A 459 18.01 -2.40 24.90
N THR A 460 16.99 -2.71 25.69
CA THR A 460 17.04 -2.54 27.14
C THR A 460 18.00 -3.56 27.78
N PRO A 461 18.59 -3.26 28.94
CA PRO A 461 19.51 -4.19 29.63
C PRO A 461 18.93 -5.58 29.88
N GLU A 462 17.62 -5.68 30.14
CA GLU A 462 16.93 -6.95 30.39
C GLU A 462 16.79 -7.80 29.12
N LEU A 463 16.53 -7.16 27.97
CA LEU A 463 16.48 -7.82 26.66
C LEU A 463 17.88 -8.23 26.18
N CYS A 464 18.90 -7.44 26.51
CA CYS A 464 20.28 -7.73 26.15
C CYS A 464 20.82 -9.03 26.78
N LYS A 465 20.27 -9.51 27.90
CA LYS A 465 20.64 -10.82 28.49
C LYS A 465 20.34 -12.01 27.58
N GLY A 466 19.43 -11.85 26.61
CA GLY A 466 19.09 -12.88 25.61
C GLY A 466 19.93 -12.82 24.32
N TYR A 467 20.81 -11.83 24.18
CA TYR A 467 21.62 -11.58 22.97
C TYR A 467 23.10 -11.89 23.23
N GLY A 468 23.85 -12.35 22.22
CA GLY A 468 25.27 -12.69 22.39
C GLY A 468 25.53 -13.68 23.53
N ASP A 469 26.66 -13.53 24.22
CA ASP A 469 26.94 -14.26 25.47
C ASP A 469 26.41 -13.45 26.67
N ARG A 470 25.09 -13.52 26.89
CA ARG A 470 24.37 -12.79 27.94
C ARG A 470 24.57 -11.26 27.90
N GLY A 471 24.49 -10.69 26.71
CA GLY A 471 24.61 -9.25 26.45
C GLY A 471 26.02 -8.79 26.12
N SER A 472 26.99 -9.72 26.04
CA SER A 472 28.36 -9.45 25.61
C SER A 472 28.65 -9.98 24.21
N ASP A 473 29.64 -9.39 23.54
CA ASP A 473 30.21 -9.92 22.31
C ASP A 473 30.83 -11.30 22.52
N SER A 474 30.60 -12.22 21.58
CA SER A 474 31.24 -13.53 21.56
C SER A 474 32.72 -13.45 21.18
N ASN A 475 33.45 -14.55 21.40
CA ASN A 475 34.87 -14.64 21.01
C ASN A 475 35.12 -14.65 19.49
N HIS A 476 34.07 -14.56 18.65
CA HIS A 476 34.18 -14.47 17.19
C HIS A 476 34.11 -13.04 16.65
N CYS A 477 33.87 -12.04 17.50
CA CYS A 477 33.81 -10.63 17.12
C CYS A 477 35.20 -10.01 17.05
N LYS A 478 35.43 -9.06 16.13
CA LYS A 478 36.72 -8.33 16.05
C LYS A 478 37.01 -7.53 17.31
N SER A 479 36.00 -7.16 18.10
CA SER A 479 36.19 -6.59 19.44
C SER A 479 36.96 -7.52 20.40
N ARG A 480 37.05 -8.82 20.11
CA ARG A 480 37.70 -9.84 20.96
C ARG A 480 38.78 -10.68 20.29
N GLN A 481 39.05 -10.53 18.99
CA GLN A 481 40.09 -11.27 18.26
C GLN A 481 41.23 -10.39 17.70
N ILE A 482 42.41 -10.98 17.49
CA ILE A 482 43.60 -10.27 16.93
C ILE A 482 43.60 -10.29 15.40
N THR A 483 43.18 -11.41 14.80
CA THR A 483 43.19 -11.64 13.36
C THR A 483 42.00 -12.53 12.99
N GLY A 484 41.15 -12.05 12.08
CA GLY A 484 39.86 -12.68 11.79
C GLY A 484 38.77 -12.31 12.81
N GLY A 485 37.51 -12.51 12.44
CA GLY A 485 36.32 -12.17 13.23
C GLY A 485 35.37 -11.20 12.51
N TRP A 486 34.13 -11.14 12.95
CA TRP A 486 33.09 -10.27 12.38
C TRP A 486 33.29 -8.80 12.76
N ASP A 487 32.98 -7.88 11.85
CA ASP A 487 33.24 -6.45 12.00
C ASP A 487 32.02 -5.54 11.73
N CYS A 488 32.26 -4.22 11.64
CA CYS A 488 31.19 -3.24 11.48
C CYS A 488 30.43 -3.33 10.16
N ASP A 489 31.04 -3.86 9.10
CA ASP A 489 30.34 -4.12 7.84
C ASP A 489 29.42 -5.34 7.99
N ASP A 490 29.87 -6.37 8.69
CA ASP A 490 29.04 -7.54 9.00
C ASP A 490 27.80 -7.14 9.84
N CYS A 491 27.98 -6.22 10.80
CA CYS A 491 26.88 -5.63 11.58
C CYS A 491 25.85 -4.88 10.72
N ARG A 492 26.26 -4.29 9.58
CA ARG A 492 25.36 -3.54 8.67
C ARG A 492 24.57 -4.45 7.75
N ASN A 493 25.16 -5.58 7.37
CA ASN A 493 24.62 -6.46 6.33
C ASN A 493 23.84 -7.65 6.90
N TYR A 494 24.14 -8.11 8.12
CA TYR A 494 23.56 -9.34 8.67
C TYR A 494 22.93 -9.12 10.05
N TYR A 495 21.63 -9.40 10.16
CA TYR A 495 20.85 -9.14 11.37
C TYR A 495 21.23 -10.07 12.55
N ASN A 496 21.57 -11.33 12.27
CA ASN A 496 21.99 -12.30 13.29
C ASN A 496 23.37 -11.96 13.89
N ILE A 497 24.27 -11.32 13.14
CA ILE A 497 25.57 -10.87 13.66
C ILE A 497 25.38 -9.75 14.70
N LYS A 498 24.42 -8.85 14.43
CA LYS A 498 24.02 -7.76 15.33
C LYS A 498 23.30 -8.21 16.60
N THR A 499 22.68 -9.40 16.61
CA THR A 499 21.79 -9.85 17.70
C THR A 499 22.34 -11.05 18.46
N ASP A 500 22.82 -12.08 17.76
CA ASP A 500 23.15 -13.37 18.38
C ASP A 500 24.64 -13.50 18.73
N TYR A 501 25.51 -12.66 18.15
CA TYR A 501 26.97 -12.84 18.25
C TYR A 501 27.75 -11.62 18.74
N CYS A 502 27.52 -10.43 18.16
CA CYS A 502 28.30 -9.22 18.44
C CYS A 502 27.43 -8.01 18.83
N PRO A 503 26.51 -8.14 19.81
CA PRO A 503 25.51 -7.10 20.09
C PRO A 503 26.10 -5.79 20.65
N VAL A 504 27.27 -5.83 21.30
CA VAL A 504 27.92 -4.63 21.87
C VAL A 504 28.78 -3.96 20.81
N MET A 505 29.61 -4.70 20.09
CA MET A 505 30.38 -4.17 18.97
C MET A 505 29.46 -3.58 17.90
N CYS A 506 28.33 -4.21 17.58
CA CYS A 506 27.37 -3.69 16.60
C CYS A 506 26.48 -2.54 17.12
N GLY A 507 26.66 -2.11 18.38
CA GLY A 507 25.94 -1.01 19.00
C GLY A 507 24.47 -1.29 19.34
N TYR A 508 24.03 -2.55 19.28
CA TYR A 508 22.65 -2.97 19.54
C TYR A 508 22.33 -3.04 21.04
N CYS A 509 23.34 -3.37 21.85
CA CYS A 509 23.30 -3.40 23.31
C CYS A 509 24.44 -2.55 23.91
N ASP A 510 24.21 -1.98 25.09
CA ASP A 510 25.27 -1.38 25.89
C ASP A 510 26.06 -2.48 26.65
N PRO A 511 27.35 -2.24 26.99
CA PRO A 511 28.13 -3.22 27.74
C PRO A 511 27.47 -3.55 29.10
N PRO A 512 27.29 -4.84 29.46
CA PRO A 512 26.45 -5.25 30.59
C PRO A 512 26.90 -4.71 31.96
N CYS A 513 28.18 -4.37 32.13
CA CYS A 513 28.73 -3.76 33.35
C CYS A 513 29.11 -2.28 33.17
N GLY A 514 28.73 -1.63 32.07
CA GLY A 514 29.12 -0.25 31.73
C GLY A 514 30.63 -0.05 31.50
N MET A 515 31.37 -1.16 31.38
CA MET A 515 32.83 -1.18 31.23
C MET A 515 33.23 -2.20 30.16
N ILE A 516 34.40 -1.98 29.56
CA ILE A 516 34.99 -2.86 28.55
C ILE A 516 36.41 -3.18 29.00
N CYS A 517 36.76 -4.46 29.03
CA CYS A 517 38.13 -4.87 29.31
C CYS A 517 39.04 -4.47 28.15
N GLN A 518 40.11 -3.75 28.46
CA GLN A 518 41.12 -3.32 27.50
C GLN A 518 42.07 -4.48 27.17
N ASN A 519 42.91 -4.29 26.16
CA ASN A 519 43.96 -5.24 25.76
C ASN A 519 43.46 -6.69 25.60
N LYS A 520 42.19 -6.84 25.17
CA LYS A 520 41.51 -8.12 24.92
C LYS A 520 41.29 -8.97 26.18
N GLY A 521 41.18 -8.32 27.34
CA GLY A 521 40.69 -8.98 28.56
C GLY A 521 39.24 -9.46 28.39
N ASN A 522 38.86 -10.52 29.10
CA ASN A 522 37.51 -11.06 29.06
C ASN A 522 36.68 -10.55 30.26
N LEU A 523 35.56 -9.86 29.99
CA LEU A 523 34.63 -9.42 31.03
C LEU A 523 33.70 -10.56 31.42
N ASP A 524 33.71 -10.94 32.69
CA ASP A 524 32.65 -11.76 33.27
C ASP A 524 31.43 -10.86 33.55
N PRO A 525 30.29 -11.04 32.86
CA PRO A 525 29.12 -10.18 33.01
C PRO A 525 28.39 -10.38 34.35
N ASP A 526 28.63 -11.48 35.06
CA ASP A 526 27.99 -11.75 36.36
C ASP A 526 28.79 -11.16 37.53
N THR A 527 30.13 -11.13 37.42
CA THR A 527 31.01 -10.58 38.47
C THR A 527 31.59 -9.21 38.16
N CYS A 528 31.40 -8.70 36.94
CA CYS A 528 31.96 -7.45 36.41
C CYS A 528 33.48 -7.33 36.62
N LYS A 529 34.20 -8.42 36.40
CA LYS A 529 35.67 -8.47 36.50
C LYS A 529 36.29 -8.86 35.17
N CYS A 530 37.38 -8.18 34.83
CA CYS A 530 38.20 -8.52 33.68
C CYS A 530 39.20 -9.62 34.02
N THR A 531 39.22 -10.68 33.22
CA THR A 531 40.30 -11.67 33.20
C THR A 531 41.30 -11.26 32.12
N CYS A 532 42.51 -10.89 32.52
CA CYS A 532 43.51 -10.34 31.61
C CYS A 532 44.25 -11.42 30.82
N THR A 533 44.60 -11.07 29.58
CA THR A 533 45.48 -11.84 28.72
C THR A 533 46.93 -11.79 29.25
N ALA A 534 47.72 -12.81 28.93
CA ALA A 534 49.09 -12.94 29.44
C ALA A 534 49.95 -11.72 29.07
N GLY A 535 50.64 -11.15 30.06
CA GLY A 535 51.43 -9.92 29.90
C GLY A 535 50.67 -8.63 30.23
N PHE A 536 49.40 -8.72 30.66
CA PHE A 536 48.62 -7.58 31.12
C PHE A 536 47.98 -7.83 32.50
N THR A 537 47.84 -6.78 33.29
CA THR A 537 47.25 -6.73 34.63
C THR A 537 46.45 -5.42 34.80
N GLY A 538 45.83 -5.24 35.97
CA GLY A 538 44.95 -4.10 36.26
C GLY A 538 43.47 -4.47 36.18
N HIS A 539 42.61 -3.56 36.64
CA HIS A 539 41.18 -3.83 36.78
C HIS A 539 40.44 -3.93 35.44
N LEU A 540 40.94 -3.23 34.41
CA LEU A 540 40.50 -3.26 33.03
C LEU A 540 41.54 -3.91 32.10
N CYS A 541 42.58 -4.56 32.63
CA CYS A 541 43.72 -5.09 31.87
C CYS A 541 44.52 -4.01 31.12
N GLU A 542 44.50 -2.78 31.64
CA GLU A 542 45.09 -1.58 31.08
C GLU A 542 46.62 -1.51 31.26
N THR A 543 47.19 -2.32 32.16
CA THR A 543 48.61 -2.24 32.53
C THR A 543 49.39 -3.42 31.95
N ALA A 544 50.45 -3.17 31.19
CA ALA A 544 51.37 -4.22 30.77
C ALA A 544 52.29 -4.66 31.93
N VAL A 545 52.55 -5.96 32.06
CA VAL A 545 53.35 -6.60 33.14
C VAL A 545 54.81 -6.73 32.74
#